data_AF-A0A670JLA2-F1
#
_entry.id   AF-A0A670JLA2-F1
#
_cell.length_a   1.000
_cell.length_b   1.000
_cell.length_c   1.000
_cell.angle_alpha   90.00
_cell.angle_beta   90.00
_cell.angle_gamma   90.00
#
_symmetry.space_group_name_H-M   'P 1'
#
loop_
_entity.id
_entity.type
_entity.pdbx_description
1 polymer ?
#
loop_
_entity_poly.entity_id
_entity_poly.type
_entity_poly.pdbx_seq_one_letter_code
_entity_poly.pdbx_strand_id
1 'polypeptide(L)'
;LGGELLGCLPASLFVIIACVLDFLLYTIFSTIKHHSFVEYSFRSSHHLEVIVGGNTMMARLLRSTIGALNTSSEMVMETNNLHCLPEAHGMSKEQYMSCVTPLGALILLCFAQVYVFRIRRVIAAFFFPKREKKRILFLYNEMLRQRMAFIIVQRKRIILRVRQRKRLPFLDRLGRWLPFLQRFLRKYCILCGLPQSSNSKLCPDPECGTLYCRMCWQDMGRVCFACSPEELLSSDDSSEDQTGYAD
;
A
#
# COMPACT_ATOMS: atom_id res chain seq x y z
N LEU A 1 -12.47 -4.53 7.56
CA LEU A 1 -10.99 -4.57 7.56
C LEU A 1 -10.39 -3.22 7.17
N GLY A 2 -10.84 -2.60 6.07
CA GLY A 2 -10.29 -1.32 5.60
C GLY A 2 -10.43 -0.13 6.55
N GLY A 3 -11.60 0.06 7.20
CA GLY A 3 -11.86 1.26 8.02
C GLY A 3 -11.05 1.35 9.32
N GLU A 4 -10.97 0.28 10.10
CA GLU A 4 -10.25 0.26 11.39
C GLU A 4 -8.73 0.37 11.19
N LEU A 5 -8.20 -0.30 10.15
CA LEU A 5 -6.78 -0.23 9.79
C LEU A 5 -6.40 1.18 9.32
N LEU A 6 -7.30 1.84 8.61
CA LEU A 6 -7.14 3.22 8.17
C LEU A 6 -7.13 4.21 9.35
N GLY A 7 -7.83 3.89 10.44
CA GLY A 7 -7.80 4.68 11.68
C GLY A 7 -6.49 4.57 12.46
N CYS A 8 -5.80 3.43 12.39
CA CYS A 8 -4.51 3.20 13.08
C CYS A 8 -3.31 3.72 12.29
N LEU A 9 -3.49 3.90 10.98
CA LEU A 9 -2.47 4.39 10.05
C LEU A 9 -1.87 5.75 10.44
N PRO A 10 -2.65 6.81 10.75
CA PRO A 10 -2.08 8.11 11.12
C PRO A 10 -1.25 8.07 12.41
N ALA A 11 -1.69 7.30 13.42
CA ALA A 11 -0.95 7.15 14.67
C ALA A 11 0.38 6.42 14.45
N SER A 12 0.38 5.36 13.63
CA SER A 12 1.62 4.66 13.28
C SER A 12 2.60 5.53 12.49
N LEU A 13 2.10 6.32 11.54
CA LEU A 13 2.93 7.25 10.75
C LEU A 13 3.55 8.33 11.63
N PHE A 14 2.78 8.91 12.55
CA PHE A 14 3.30 9.92 13.48
C PHE A 14 4.46 9.39 14.33
N VAL A 15 4.33 8.18 14.89
CA VAL A 15 5.40 7.55 15.68
C VAL A 15 6.63 7.25 14.82
N ILE A 16 6.44 6.74 13.60
CA ILE A 16 7.55 6.47 12.68
C ILE A 16 8.29 7.78 12.36
N ILE A 17 7.56 8.86 12.04
CA ILE A 17 8.14 10.16 11.75
C ILE A 17 8.91 10.70 12.96
N ALA A 18 8.35 10.60 14.16
CA ALA A 18 9.02 11.02 15.40
C ALA A 18 10.32 10.23 15.63
N CYS A 19 10.29 8.90 15.52
CA CYS A 19 11.48 8.07 15.68
C CYS A 19 12.56 8.36 14.64
N VAL A 20 12.17 8.60 13.38
CA VAL A 20 13.11 8.97 12.32
C VAL A 20 13.73 10.34 12.61
N LEU A 21 12.93 11.30 13.07
CA LEU A 21 13.41 12.62 13.42
C LEU A 21 14.39 12.58 14.59
N ASP A 22 14.10 11.80 15.64
CA ASP A 22 15.01 11.60 16.77
C ASP A 22 16.33 10.95 16.33
N PHE A 23 16.28 9.95 15.44
CA PHE A 23 17.47 9.31 14.88
C PHE A 23 18.31 10.29 14.04
N LEU A 24 17.66 11.12 13.22
CA LEU A 24 18.33 12.14 12.43
C LEU A 24 18.98 13.20 13.33
N LEU A 25 18.28 13.69 14.35
CA LEU A 25 18.82 14.65 15.31
C LEU A 25 20.03 14.08 16.06
N TYR A 26 19.93 12.84 16.54
CA TYR A 26 21.05 12.15 17.19
C TYR A 26 22.27 12.03 16.25
N THR A 27 22.03 11.65 14.99
CA THR A 27 23.09 11.51 13.98
C THR A 27 23.74 12.86 13.69
N ILE A 28 22.93 13.93 13.54
CA ILE A 28 23.44 15.27 13.29
C ILE A 28 24.27 15.77 14.48
N PHE A 29 23.75 15.68 15.70
CA PHE A 29 24.49 16.13 16.89
C PHE A 29 25.76 15.32 17.14
N SER A 30 25.75 14.00 16.89
CA SER A 30 26.96 13.17 17.01
C SER A 30 28.00 13.49 15.93
N THR A 31 27.56 13.79 14.70
CA THR A 31 28.44 14.20 13.59
C THR A 31 29.05 15.57 13.87
N ILE A 32 28.25 16.53 14.36
CA ILE A 32 28.74 17.85 14.78
C ILE A 32 29.78 17.67 15.86
N LYS A 33 29.51 16.88 16.91
CA LYS A 33 30.46 16.61 18.00
C LYS A 33 31.79 16.05 17.49
N HIS A 34 31.75 15.15 16.52
CA HIS A 34 32.96 14.53 15.96
C HIS A 34 33.78 15.47 15.06
N HIS A 35 33.12 16.38 14.34
CA HIS A 35 33.78 17.29 13.40
C HIS A 35 34.10 18.69 13.97
N SER A 36 33.45 19.11 15.06
CA SER A 36 33.66 20.41 15.70
C SER A 36 34.57 20.36 16.92
N PHE A 37 35.06 19.18 17.31
CA PHE A 37 36.07 19.05 18.36
C PHE A 37 37.40 19.60 17.85
N VAL A 38 37.76 20.80 18.31
CA VAL A 38 39.04 21.45 18.00
C VAL A 38 39.74 21.81 19.30
N GLU A 39 40.95 21.28 19.46
CA GLU A 39 41.88 21.53 20.56
C GLU A 39 43.02 22.40 20.02
N TYR A 40 43.12 23.65 20.48
CA TYR A 40 44.17 24.58 20.07
C TYR A 40 45.20 24.71 21.20
N SER A 41 46.37 24.09 21.04
CA SER A 41 47.51 24.32 21.91
C SER A 41 48.36 25.48 21.38
N PHE A 42 48.14 26.70 21.88
CA PHE A 42 49.00 27.84 21.56
C PHE A 42 50.26 27.80 22.45
N ARG A 43 51.41 27.48 21.85
CA ARG A 43 52.74 27.64 22.46
C ARG A 43 53.44 28.83 21.81
N SER A 44 53.60 29.92 22.55
CA SER A 44 54.42 31.08 22.11
C SER A 44 55.67 31.17 22.98
N SER A 45 56.85 31.04 22.37
CA SER A 45 58.15 31.24 23.01
C SER A 45 58.83 32.48 22.44
N HIS A 46 58.80 33.60 23.18
CA HIS A 46 59.51 34.83 22.81
C HIS A 46 60.83 34.90 23.58
N HIS A 47 61.95 34.52 22.94
CA HIS A 47 63.29 34.77 23.48
C HIS A 47 63.74 36.18 23.10
N LEU A 48 63.57 37.14 24.00
CA LEU A 48 64.12 38.49 23.88
C LEU A 48 65.38 38.63 24.73
N GLU A 49 66.55 38.55 24.11
CA GLU A 49 67.82 38.84 24.76
C GLU A 49 68.21 40.30 24.51
N VAL A 50 68.23 41.12 25.57
CA VAL A 50 68.57 42.55 25.49
C VAL A 50 69.87 42.84 26.23
N ILE A 51 70.95 43.05 25.47
CA ILE A 51 72.28 43.34 26.01
C ILE A 51 72.48 44.86 26.07
N VAL A 52 72.54 45.42 27.28
CA VAL A 52 72.79 46.85 27.50
C VAL A 52 74.31 47.11 27.61
N GLY A 53 74.87 47.95 26.74
CA GLY A 53 76.28 48.38 26.75
C GLY A 53 76.54 49.69 27.52
N GLY A 54 77.74 49.85 28.08
CA GLY A 54 78.21 51.09 28.73
C GLY A 54 78.07 51.15 30.27
N ASN A 55 78.91 51.98 30.91
CA ASN A 55 79.02 52.14 32.37
C ASN A 55 78.37 53.43 32.90
N THR A 56 77.35 53.94 32.22
CA THR A 56 76.62 55.14 32.66
C THR A 56 75.57 54.81 33.74
N MET A 57 75.16 55.81 34.53
CA MET A 57 74.12 55.64 35.55
C MET A 57 72.80 55.14 34.94
N MET A 58 72.43 55.62 33.74
CA MET A 58 71.24 55.16 33.01
C MET A 58 71.37 53.68 32.58
N ALA A 59 72.55 53.24 32.13
CA ALA A 59 72.79 51.84 31.76
C ALA A 59 72.69 50.88 32.96
N ARG A 60 73.03 51.34 34.18
CA ARG A 60 72.80 50.56 35.41
C ARG A 60 71.33 50.44 35.76
N LEU A 61 70.56 51.52 35.63
CA LEU A 61 69.11 51.48 35.86
C LEU A 61 68.42 50.54 34.87
N LEU A 62 68.75 50.63 33.58
CA LEU A 62 68.17 49.76 32.55
C LEU A 62 68.53 48.28 32.75
N ARG A 63 69.76 47.94 33.16
CA ARG A 63 70.10 46.54 33.51
C ARG A 63 69.33 46.05 34.74
N SER A 64 69.16 46.91 35.74
CA SER A 64 68.44 46.54 36.97
C SER A 64 66.95 46.34 36.73
N THR A 65 66.34 47.09 35.81
CA THR A 65 64.91 46.96 35.48
C THR A 65 64.63 45.85 34.47
N ILE A 66 65.50 45.66 33.47
CA ILE A 66 65.37 44.62 32.45
C ILE A 66 65.79 43.25 32.98
N GLY A 67 66.75 43.18 33.91
CA GLY A 67 67.15 41.95 34.58
C GLY A 67 66.02 41.30 35.41
N ALA A 68 65.07 42.10 35.88
CA ALA A 68 63.85 41.62 36.55
C ALA A 68 62.78 41.10 35.57
N LEU A 69 62.89 41.45 34.28
CA LEU A 69 62.01 41.03 33.19
C LEU A 69 62.62 39.92 32.32
N ASN A 70 63.86 39.48 32.61
CA ASN A 70 64.53 38.34 31.97
C ASN A 70 63.97 37.00 32.48
N THR A 71 62.66 36.92 32.67
CA THR A 71 61.96 35.68 32.99
C THR A 71 61.40 35.14 31.68
N SER A 72 61.91 33.99 31.24
CA SER A 72 61.31 33.24 30.15
C SER A 72 59.93 32.76 30.60
N SER A 73 58.90 33.55 30.37
CA SER A 73 57.52 33.16 30.65
C SER A 73 57.05 32.20 29.55
N GLU A 74 57.14 30.90 29.80
CA GLU A 74 56.49 29.89 28.96
C GLU A 74 54.98 29.93 29.25
N MET A 75 54.22 30.64 28.41
CA MET A 75 52.76 30.72 28.53
C MET A 75 52.14 29.61 27.69
N VAL A 76 51.77 28.50 28.34
CA VAL A 76 50.97 27.43 27.73
C VAL A 76 49.50 27.73 28.01
N MET A 77 48.77 28.18 26.99
CA MET A 77 47.31 28.31 27.05
C MET A 77 46.69 27.14 26.30
N GLU A 78 46.08 26.21 27.04
CA GLU A 78 45.24 25.15 26.49
C GLU A 78 43.78 25.62 26.52
N THR A 79 43.19 25.84 25.34
CA THR A 79 41.77 26.23 25.22
C THR A 79 40.98 25.11 24.54
N ASN A 80 40.02 24.54 25.29
CA ASN A 80 39.19 23.41 24.85
C ASN A 80 37.75 23.86 24.60
N ASN A 81 37.19 23.52 23.43
CA ASN A 81 35.81 23.85 23.06
C ASN A 81 34.75 22.87 23.63
N LEU A 82 35.13 21.98 24.55
CA LEU A 82 34.26 20.96 25.16
C LEU A 82 33.00 21.56 25.80
N HIS A 83 33.12 22.73 26.44
CA HIS A 83 31.98 23.39 27.11
C HIS A 83 30.95 23.95 26.10
N CYS A 84 31.34 24.14 24.84
CA CYS A 84 30.49 24.66 23.77
C CYS A 84 29.87 23.56 22.90
N LEU A 85 30.21 22.29 23.15
CA LEU A 85 29.73 21.16 22.36
C LEU A 85 28.34 20.70 22.85
N PRO A 86 27.35 20.54 21.96
CA PRO A 86 26.03 20.04 22.34
C PRO A 86 26.14 18.58 22.81
N GLU A 87 25.59 18.30 23.99
CA GLU A 87 25.51 16.95 24.53
C GLU A 87 24.34 16.20 23.90
N ALA A 88 24.64 15.29 22.97
CA ALA A 88 23.64 14.50 22.26
C ALA A 88 23.00 13.47 23.22
N HIS A 89 21.89 13.84 23.84
CA HIS A 89 21.10 12.91 24.66
C HIS A 89 20.08 12.20 23.77
N GLY A 90 20.41 11.00 23.31
CA GLY A 90 19.49 10.12 22.61
C GLY A 90 18.49 9.46 23.57
N MET A 91 17.30 9.13 23.08
CA MET A 91 16.35 8.33 23.85
C MET A 91 17.00 7.02 24.32
N SER A 92 16.85 6.69 25.60
CA SER A 92 17.32 5.42 26.15
C SER A 92 16.57 4.25 25.51
N LYS A 93 17.22 3.08 25.45
CA LYS A 93 16.60 1.85 24.92
C LYS A 93 15.29 1.51 25.64
N GLU A 94 15.19 1.80 26.93
CA GLU A 94 13.98 1.57 27.73
C GLU A 94 12.82 2.46 27.31
N GLN A 95 13.08 3.75 27.04
CA GLN A 95 12.06 4.68 26.54
C GLN A 95 11.56 4.28 25.15
N TYR A 96 12.45 3.83 24.27
CA TYR A 96 12.07 3.32 22.96
C TYR A 96 11.16 2.08 23.07
N MET A 97 11.52 1.13 23.93
CA MET A 97 10.71 -0.07 24.17
C MET A 97 9.34 0.28 24.76
N SER A 98 9.28 1.26 25.68
CA SER A 98 8.01 1.71 26.26
C SER A 98 7.08 2.38 25.23
N CYS A 99 7.63 3.05 24.20
CA CYS A 99 6.83 3.66 23.13
C CYS A 99 6.38 2.64 22.07
N VAL A 100 7.24 1.70 21.70
CA VAL A 100 6.96 0.71 20.64
C VAL A 100 5.99 -0.37 21.11
N THR A 101 6.08 -0.80 22.37
CA THR A 101 5.23 -1.86 22.93
C THR A 101 3.72 -1.60 22.80
N PRO A 102 3.16 -0.43 23.22
CA PRO A 102 1.74 -0.16 23.07
C PRO A 102 1.30 -0.05 21.60
N LEU A 103 2.17 0.47 20.72
CA LEU A 103 1.89 0.53 19.29
C LEU A 103 1.79 -0.87 18.67
N GLY A 104 2.75 -1.75 18.98
CA GLY A 104 2.72 -3.14 18.56
C GLY A 104 1.50 -3.89 19.10
N ALA A 105 1.14 -3.67 20.37
CA ALA A 105 -0.06 -4.23 20.97
C ALA A 105 -1.34 -3.76 20.26
N LEU A 106 -1.44 -2.47 19.92
CA LEU A 106 -2.59 -1.91 19.20
C LEU A 106 -2.73 -2.54 17.81
N ILE A 107 -1.63 -2.68 17.06
CA ILE A 107 -1.63 -3.36 15.76
C ILE A 107 -2.09 -4.81 15.91
N LEU A 108 -1.57 -5.53 16.90
CA LEU A 108 -1.95 -6.92 17.18
C LEU A 108 -3.43 -7.05 17.53
N LEU A 109 -3.97 -6.12 18.31
CA LEU A 109 -5.39 -6.08 18.66
C LEU A 109 -6.27 -5.81 17.43
N CYS A 110 -5.85 -4.94 16.50
CA CYS A 110 -6.56 -4.74 15.24
C CYS A 110 -6.64 -6.03 14.41
N PHE A 111 -5.55 -6.82 14.37
CA PHE A 111 -5.59 -8.12 13.72
C PHE A 111 -6.50 -9.11 14.47
N ALA A 112 -6.41 -9.17 15.80
CA ALA A 112 -7.25 -10.02 16.63
C ALA A 112 -8.75 -9.72 16.46
N GLN A 113 -9.12 -8.44 16.31
CA GLN A 113 -10.50 -7.98 16.09
C GLN A 113 -11.16 -8.69 14.90
N VAL A 114 -10.42 -8.94 13.81
CA VAL A 114 -10.91 -9.67 12.63
C VAL A 114 -11.35 -11.08 13.01
N TYR A 115 -10.50 -11.78 13.77
CA TYR A 115 -10.78 -13.13 14.23
C TYR A 115 -11.92 -13.15 15.24
N VAL A 116 -11.98 -12.16 16.15
CA VAL A 116 -13.11 -12.01 17.09
C VAL A 116 -14.43 -11.82 16.35
N PHE A 117 -14.47 -11.00 15.29
CA PHE A 117 -15.68 -10.85 14.48
C PHE A 117 -16.08 -12.15 13.75
N ARG A 118 -15.11 -12.93 13.27
CA ARG A 118 -15.36 -14.25 12.66
C ARG A 118 -15.93 -15.22 13.70
N ILE A 119 -15.30 -15.29 14.87
CA ILE A 119 -15.70 -16.19 15.97
C ILE A 119 -17.06 -15.79 16.54
N ARG A 120 -17.37 -14.49 16.64
CA ARG A 120 -18.69 -14.02 17.08
C ARG A 120 -19.82 -14.61 16.25
N ARG A 121 -19.62 -14.75 14.94
CA ARG A 121 -20.59 -15.41 14.06
C ARG A 121 -20.72 -16.90 14.39
N VAL A 122 -19.60 -17.59 14.63
CA VAL A 122 -19.60 -19.02 14.99
C VAL A 122 -20.32 -19.26 16.32
N ILE A 123 -20.02 -18.44 17.34
CA ILE A 123 -20.69 -18.49 18.64
C ILE A 123 -22.19 -18.22 18.47
N ALA A 124 -22.57 -17.18 17.73
CA ALA A 124 -23.98 -16.87 17.49
C ALA A 124 -24.71 -17.99 16.72
N ALA A 125 -24.03 -18.65 15.77
CA ALA A 125 -24.56 -19.79 15.03
C ALA A 125 -24.78 -21.02 15.95
N PHE A 126 -23.91 -21.22 16.94
CA PHE A 126 -24.04 -22.28 17.94
C PHE A 126 -25.26 -22.05 18.86
N PHE A 127 -25.43 -20.84 19.38
CA PHE A 127 -26.55 -20.53 20.29
C PHE A 127 -27.90 -20.36 19.58
N PHE A 128 -27.93 -19.85 18.34
CA PHE A 128 -29.16 -19.54 17.60
C PHE A 128 -29.22 -20.19 16.20
N PRO A 129 -29.21 -21.52 16.09
CA PRO A 129 -29.11 -22.23 14.82
C PRO A 129 -30.31 -21.95 13.88
N LYS A 130 -31.51 -21.77 14.44
CA LYS A 130 -32.72 -21.47 13.65
C LYS A 130 -32.62 -20.13 12.91
N ARG A 131 -32.04 -19.10 13.54
CA ARG A 131 -31.87 -17.77 12.93
C ARG A 131 -30.75 -17.76 11.89
N GLU A 132 -29.65 -18.46 12.16
CA GLU A 132 -28.55 -18.57 11.19
C GLU A 132 -28.98 -19.36 9.95
N LYS A 133 -29.74 -20.45 10.10
CA LYS A 133 -30.29 -21.20 8.95
C LYS A 133 -31.15 -20.32 8.05
N LYS A 134 -32.02 -19.46 8.62
CA LYS A 134 -32.82 -18.50 7.84
C LYS A 134 -31.94 -17.52 7.06
N ARG A 135 -30.91 -16.96 7.68
CA ARG A 135 -29.95 -16.05 7.01
C ARG A 135 -29.18 -16.74 5.88
N ILE A 136 -28.74 -17.98 6.10
CA ILE A 136 -28.04 -18.77 5.09
C ILE A 136 -28.97 -19.06 3.91
N LEU A 137 -30.21 -19.50 4.16
CA LEU A 137 -31.20 -19.76 3.12
C LEU A 137 -31.53 -18.49 2.33
N PHE A 138 -31.69 -17.37 3.01
CA PHE A 138 -31.90 -16.07 2.37
C PHE A 138 -30.73 -15.72 1.45
N LEU A 139 -29.50 -15.74 1.96
CA LEU A 139 -28.30 -15.43 1.18
C LEU A 139 -28.13 -16.39 -0.02
N TYR A 140 -28.41 -17.67 0.18
CA TYR A 140 -28.38 -18.67 -0.88
C TYR A 140 -29.41 -18.37 -1.97
N ASN A 141 -30.66 -18.10 -1.59
CA ASN A 141 -31.73 -17.74 -2.52
C ASN A 141 -31.41 -16.44 -3.26
N GLU A 142 -30.83 -15.46 -2.57
CA GLU A 142 -30.42 -14.19 -3.17
C GLU A 142 -29.28 -14.39 -4.19
N MET A 143 -28.27 -15.20 -3.84
CA MET A 143 -27.20 -15.57 -4.79
C MET A 143 -27.76 -16.33 -6.00
N LEU A 144 -28.72 -17.22 -5.80
CA LEU A 144 -29.41 -17.91 -6.89
C LEU A 144 -30.17 -16.92 -7.79
N ARG A 145 -30.94 -15.99 -7.20
CA ARG A 145 -31.63 -14.93 -7.95
C ARG A 145 -30.67 -14.08 -8.76
N GLN A 146 -29.57 -13.64 -8.17
CA GLN A 146 -28.54 -12.85 -8.87
C GLN A 146 -27.93 -13.63 -10.04
N ARG A 147 -27.65 -14.93 -9.87
CA ARG A 147 -27.17 -15.79 -10.96
C ARG A 147 -28.21 -15.93 -12.07
N MET A 148 -29.48 -16.16 -11.73
CA MET A 148 -30.56 -16.26 -12.72
C MET A 148 -30.76 -14.94 -13.47
N ALA A 149 -30.80 -13.80 -12.76
CA ALA A 149 -30.89 -12.48 -13.36
C ALA A 149 -29.73 -12.20 -14.34
N PHE A 150 -28.50 -12.57 -13.96
CA PHE A 150 -27.35 -12.48 -14.86
C PHE A 150 -27.55 -13.32 -16.13
N ILE A 151 -27.97 -14.58 -16.00
CA ILE A 151 -28.24 -15.46 -17.14
C ILE A 151 -29.32 -14.87 -18.05
N ILE A 152 -30.40 -14.34 -17.50
CA ILE A 152 -31.51 -13.70 -18.25
C ILE A 152 -31.00 -12.49 -19.04
N VAL A 153 -30.25 -11.59 -18.38
CA VAL A 153 -29.67 -10.40 -19.05
C VAL A 153 -28.71 -10.80 -20.16
N GLN A 154 -27.88 -11.81 -19.95
CA GLN A 154 -26.97 -12.30 -20.98
C GLN A 154 -27.73 -12.98 -22.13
N ARG A 155 -28.79 -13.75 -21.86
CA ARG A 155 -29.68 -14.34 -22.88
C ARG A 155 -30.27 -13.25 -23.78
N LYS A 156 -30.83 -12.19 -23.18
CA LYS A 156 -31.36 -11.02 -23.90
C LYS A 156 -30.27 -10.39 -24.81
N ARG A 157 -29.05 -10.17 -24.30
CA ARG A 157 -27.93 -9.62 -25.09
C ARG A 157 -27.52 -10.51 -26.26
N ILE A 158 -27.48 -11.83 -26.06
CA ILE A 158 -27.10 -12.81 -27.09
C ILE A 158 -28.13 -12.81 -28.23
N ILE A 159 -29.43 -12.86 -27.90
CA ILE A 159 -30.52 -12.84 -28.88
C ILE A 159 -30.44 -11.57 -29.73
N LEU A 160 -30.21 -10.41 -29.11
CA LEU A 160 -30.06 -9.13 -29.81
C LEU A 160 -28.85 -9.13 -30.77
N ARG A 161 -27.69 -9.63 -30.32
CA ARG A 161 -26.48 -9.74 -31.16
C ARG A 161 -26.68 -10.69 -32.34
N VAL A 162 -27.35 -11.82 -32.13
CA VAL A 162 -27.66 -12.78 -33.21
C VAL A 162 -28.63 -12.15 -34.21
N ARG A 163 -29.66 -11.44 -33.76
CA ARG A 163 -30.59 -10.72 -34.65
C ARG A 163 -29.87 -9.64 -35.47
N GLN A 164 -28.95 -8.89 -34.87
CA GLN A 164 -28.13 -7.91 -35.59
C GLN A 164 -27.21 -8.57 -36.62
N ARG A 165 -26.57 -9.70 -36.28
CA ARG A 165 -25.73 -10.45 -37.22
C ARG A 165 -26.54 -10.99 -38.41
N LYS A 166 -27.75 -11.53 -38.17
CA LYS A 166 -28.66 -11.96 -39.23
C LYS A 166 -29.10 -10.80 -40.15
N ARG A 167 -29.17 -9.57 -39.64
CA ARG A 167 -29.50 -8.36 -40.43
C ARG A 167 -28.36 -7.85 -41.32
N LEU A 168 -27.09 -8.19 -41.04
CA LEU A 168 -25.93 -7.81 -41.87
C LEU A 168 -25.24 -9.04 -42.50
N PRO A 169 -25.90 -9.75 -43.45
CA PRO A 169 -25.30 -10.89 -44.15
C PRO A 169 -24.12 -10.51 -45.06
N PHE A 170 -23.91 -9.22 -45.32
CA PHE A 170 -22.86 -8.70 -46.20
C PHE A 170 -21.45 -8.85 -45.59
N LEU A 171 -21.29 -8.70 -44.27
CA LEU A 171 -19.97 -8.85 -43.62
C LEU A 171 -19.43 -10.29 -43.70
N ASP A 172 -20.30 -11.30 -43.55
CA ASP A 172 -19.90 -12.71 -43.70
C ASP A 172 -19.59 -13.06 -45.18
N ARG A 173 -20.01 -12.23 -46.14
CA ARG A 173 -19.68 -12.38 -47.57
C ARG A 173 -18.36 -11.70 -47.93
N LEU A 174 -18.11 -10.52 -47.35
CA LEU A 174 -16.87 -9.76 -47.54
C LEU A 174 -15.65 -10.44 -46.89
N GLY A 175 -15.83 -11.09 -45.73
CA GLY A 175 -14.78 -11.88 -45.08
C GLY A 175 -14.32 -13.12 -45.85
N ARG A 176 -15.09 -13.58 -46.85
CA ARG A 176 -14.66 -14.63 -47.81
C ARG A 176 -13.76 -14.09 -48.93
N TRP A 177 -13.88 -12.82 -49.25
CA TRP A 177 -13.10 -12.17 -50.31
C TRP A 177 -11.72 -11.71 -49.84
N LEU A 178 -11.52 -11.43 -48.55
CA LEU A 178 -10.22 -11.02 -47.98
C LEU A 178 -9.69 -12.02 -46.92
N PRO A 179 -8.72 -12.89 -47.26
CA PRO A 179 -8.16 -13.87 -46.31
C PRO A 179 -7.37 -13.23 -45.16
N PHE A 180 -6.83 -12.02 -45.34
CA PHE A 180 -6.16 -11.27 -44.27
C PHE A 180 -7.12 -10.87 -43.14
N LEU A 181 -8.39 -10.62 -43.46
CA LEU A 181 -9.41 -10.27 -42.47
C LEU A 181 -9.79 -11.48 -41.61
N GLN A 182 -9.70 -12.71 -42.13
CA GLN A 182 -10.02 -13.92 -41.38
C GLN A 182 -9.19 -14.10 -40.09
N ARG A 183 -7.95 -13.58 -40.08
CA ARG A 183 -7.08 -13.62 -38.90
C ARG A 183 -7.57 -12.70 -37.77
N PHE A 184 -8.28 -11.63 -38.12
CA PHE A 184 -8.99 -10.74 -37.19
C PHE A 184 -10.41 -11.23 -36.85
N LEU A 185 -11.02 -12.08 -37.68
CA LEU A 185 -12.30 -12.76 -37.41
C LEU A 185 -12.18 -13.94 -36.41
N ARG A 186 -11.17 -13.93 -35.54
CA ARG A 186 -11.01 -14.93 -34.48
C ARG A 186 -12.34 -15.05 -33.73
N LYS A 187 -12.91 -16.25 -33.65
CA LYS A 187 -14.22 -16.43 -33.00
C LYS A 187 -14.04 -16.20 -31.50
N TYR A 188 -14.95 -15.47 -30.90
CA TYR A 188 -14.99 -15.24 -29.45
C TYR A 188 -16.21 -15.94 -28.86
N CYS A 189 -16.12 -16.33 -27.59
CA CYS A 189 -17.27 -16.82 -26.86
C CYS A 189 -18.33 -15.72 -26.77
N ILE A 190 -19.56 -16.03 -27.16
CA ILE A 190 -20.65 -15.03 -27.21
C ILE A 190 -21.07 -14.51 -25.82
N LEU A 191 -20.77 -15.26 -24.74
CA LEU A 191 -21.03 -14.86 -23.35
C LEU A 191 -19.91 -14.02 -22.75
N CYS A 192 -18.71 -14.60 -22.65
CA CYS A 192 -17.60 -14.03 -21.87
C CYS A 192 -16.60 -13.25 -22.73
N GLY A 193 -16.72 -13.29 -24.06
CA GLY A 193 -15.79 -12.61 -24.97
C GLY A 193 -14.38 -13.22 -25.01
N LEU A 194 -14.15 -14.37 -24.36
CA LEU A 194 -12.86 -15.07 -24.40
C LEU A 194 -12.57 -15.57 -25.83
N PRO A 195 -11.31 -15.47 -26.32
CA PRO A 195 -10.94 -15.95 -27.64
C PRO A 195 -11.09 -17.47 -27.74
N GLN A 196 -11.36 -17.95 -28.96
CA GLN A 196 -11.47 -19.38 -29.25
C GLN A 196 -10.25 -20.15 -28.76
N SER A 197 -10.49 -21.13 -27.88
CA SER A 197 -9.53 -22.14 -27.45
C SER A 197 -9.88 -23.51 -28.06
N SER A 198 -8.95 -24.47 -27.99
CA SER A 198 -9.16 -25.84 -28.47
C SER A 198 -10.38 -26.54 -27.85
N ASN A 199 -10.80 -26.11 -26.66
CA ASN A 199 -11.94 -26.65 -25.92
C ASN A 199 -13.26 -25.88 -26.14
N SER A 200 -13.31 -24.94 -27.08
CA SER A 200 -14.56 -24.24 -27.42
C SER A 200 -15.61 -25.20 -28.01
N LYS A 201 -16.88 -24.99 -27.70
CA LYS A 201 -18.00 -25.76 -28.24
C LYS A 201 -18.82 -24.90 -29.17
N LEU A 202 -19.08 -25.43 -30.36
CA LEU A 202 -20.02 -24.86 -31.31
C LEU A 202 -21.42 -25.37 -30.99
N CYS A 203 -22.42 -24.56 -31.29
CA CYS A 203 -23.82 -24.99 -31.25
C CYS A 203 -24.03 -26.24 -32.14
N PRO A 204 -24.82 -27.24 -31.69
CA PRO A 204 -25.16 -28.41 -32.50
C PRO A 204 -25.88 -28.06 -33.80
N ASP A 205 -26.70 -27.00 -33.79
CA ASP A 205 -27.42 -26.54 -34.97
C ASP A 205 -26.48 -25.91 -36.01
N PRO A 206 -26.43 -26.47 -37.25
CA PRO A 206 -25.52 -26.01 -38.29
C PRO A 206 -25.82 -24.58 -38.76
N GLU A 207 -27.07 -24.11 -38.60
CA GLU A 207 -27.48 -22.76 -38.99
C GLU A 207 -27.12 -21.68 -37.97
N CYS A 208 -26.91 -22.05 -36.70
CA CYS A 208 -26.67 -21.10 -35.63
C CYS A 208 -25.20 -20.66 -35.57
N GLY A 209 -24.27 -21.61 -35.69
CA GLY A 209 -22.83 -21.34 -35.79
C GLY A 209 -22.22 -20.55 -34.61
N THR A 210 -22.93 -20.45 -33.48
CA THR A 210 -22.48 -19.72 -32.28
C THR A 210 -21.43 -20.52 -31.52
N LEU A 211 -20.46 -19.81 -30.94
CA LEU A 211 -19.32 -20.39 -30.22
C LEU A 211 -19.39 -20.05 -28.74
N TYR A 212 -19.23 -21.07 -27.91
CA TYR A 212 -19.22 -20.99 -26.45
C TYR A 212 -17.89 -21.51 -25.88
N CYS A 213 -17.45 -20.91 -24.78
CA CYS A 213 -16.37 -21.46 -23.97
C CYS A 213 -16.86 -22.72 -23.23
N ARG A 214 -15.98 -23.69 -22.93
CA ARG A 214 -16.38 -24.93 -22.23
C ARG A 214 -17.15 -24.65 -20.93
N MET A 215 -16.65 -23.73 -20.11
CA MET A 215 -17.26 -23.36 -18.83
C MET A 215 -18.65 -22.77 -19.06
N CYS A 216 -18.73 -21.77 -19.93
CA CYS A 216 -19.96 -21.12 -20.36
C CYS A 216 -20.99 -22.12 -20.90
N TRP A 217 -20.58 -23.11 -21.69
CA TRP A 217 -21.49 -24.13 -22.23
C TRP A 217 -22.03 -25.07 -21.16
N GLN A 218 -21.21 -25.39 -20.15
CA GLN A 218 -21.62 -26.21 -19.01
C GLN A 218 -22.55 -25.45 -18.07
N ASP A 219 -22.22 -24.20 -17.75
CA ASP A 219 -23.01 -23.32 -16.88
C ASP A 219 -24.42 -23.06 -17.45
N MET A 220 -24.56 -23.14 -18.77
CA MET A 220 -25.80 -22.89 -19.51
C MET A 220 -26.60 -24.17 -19.76
N GLY A 221 -26.27 -25.28 -19.10
CA GLY A 221 -27.00 -26.53 -19.22
C GLY A 221 -26.92 -27.19 -20.60
N ARG A 222 -25.90 -26.86 -21.40
CA ARG A 222 -25.70 -27.37 -22.78
C ARG A 222 -26.82 -26.99 -23.75
N VAL A 223 -27.54 -25.89 -23.48
CA VAL A 223 -28.57 -25.33 -24.37
C VAL A 223 -28.04 -24.07 -25.06
N CYS A 224 -28.31 -23.93 -26.36
CA CYS A 224 -27.94 -22.74 -27.09
C CYS A 224 -29.02 -21.66 -27.01
N PHE A 225 -28.72 -20.55 -26.32
CA PHE A 225 -29.64 -19.42 -26.17
C PHE A 225 -29.91 -18.64 -27.47
N ALA A 226 -29.12 -18.88 -28.51
CA ALA A 226 -29.36 -18.30 -29.83
C ALA A 226 -30.39 -19.11 -30.64
N CYS A 227 -30.61 -20.39 -30.31
CA CYS A 227 -31.57 -21.26 -30.99
C CYS A 227 -32.95 -21.28 -30.32
N SER A 228 -33.06 -20.91 -29.03
CA SER A 228 -34.33 -20.85 -28.28
C SER A 228 -34.73 -19.42 -27.90
N PRO A 229 -35.19 -18.58 -28.85
CA PRO A 229 -35.60 -17.21 -28.57
C PRO A 229 -36.99 -17.08 -27.91
N GLU A 230 -37.83 -18.12 -27.94
CA GLU A 230 -39.28 -17.99 -27.74
C GLU A 230 -39.81 -18.10 -26.31
N GLU A 231 -39.01 -18.54 -25.33
CA GLU A 231 -39.52 -18.69 -23.95
C GLU A 231 -39.67 -17.38 -23.16
N LEU A 232 -39.40 -16.22 -23.77
CA LEU A 232 -39.23 -14.96 -23.04
C LEU A 232 -40.26 -13.86 -23.36
N LEU A 233 -41.22 -14.12 -24.24
CA LEU A 233 -42.32 -13.17 -24.49
C LEU A 233 -43.62 -13.53 -23.75
N SER A 234 -43.68 -14.70 -23.09
CA SER A 234 -44.90 -15.16 -22.40
C SER A 234 -44.88 -15.02 -20.87
N SER A 235 -43.74 -14.66 -20.26
CA SER A 235 -43.60 -14.68 -18.79
C SER A 235 -43.22 -13.35 -18.13
N ASP A 236 -42.82 -12.33 -18.90
CA ASP A 236 -42.36 -11.04 -18.35
C ASP A 236 -43.51 -10.03 -18.08
N ASP A 237 -44.79 -10.41 -18.25
CA ASP A 237 -45.96 -9.50 -18.06
C ASP A 237 -46.81 -9.80 -16.80
N SER A 238 -46.32 -10.61 -15.86
CA SER A 238 -47.09 -10.94 -14.64
C SER A 238 -46.24 -11.30 -13.42
N SER A 239 -45.49 -10.35 -12.88
CA SER A 239 -45.23 -10.31 -11.42
C SER A 239 -44.50 -9.02 -11.04
N GLU A 240 -45.21 -7.90 -11.04
CA GLU A 240 -44.94 -6.82 -10.10
C GLU A 240 -45.83 -7.02 -8.87
N ASP A 241 -45.24 -6.82 -7.69
CA ASP A 241 -45.86 -6.62 -6.39
C ASP A 241 -46.55 -7.79 -5.68
N GLN A 242 -45.91 -8.31 -4.61
CA GLN A 242 -46.43 -8.23 -3.24
C GLN A 242 -45.53 -9.01 -2.26
N THR A 243 -44.43 -8.40 -1.78
CA THR A 243 -43.77 -8.88 -0.56
C THR A 243 -44.44 -8.26 0.66
N GLY A 244 -45.54 -8.88 1.10
CA GLY A 244 -46.09 -8.63 2.44
C GLY A 244 -45.17 -9.21 3.50
N TYR A 245 -44.64 -8.34 4.36
CA TYR A 245 -44.08 -8.74 5.65
C TYR A 245 -45.23 -9.26 6.50
N ALA A 246 -45.13 -10.50 6.98
CA ALA A 246 -45.97 -11.01 8.06
C ALA A 246 -45.15 -11.00 9.36
N ASP A 247 -45.76 -10.44 10.40
CA ASP A 247 -45.28 -10.34 11.79
C ASP A 247 -44.89 -11.69 12.42
#